data_AF-A0A495WD80-F1
#
_entry.id   AF-A0A495WD80-F1
#
_cell.length_a   1.000
_cell.length_b   1.000
_cell.length_c   1.000
_cell.angle_alpha   90.00
_cell.angle_beta   90.00
_cell.angle_gamma   90.00
#
_symmetry.space_group_name_H-M   'P 1'
#
loop_
_entity.id
_entity.type
_entity.pdbx_description
1 polymer ?
#
loop_
_entity_poly.entity_id
_entity_poly.type
_entity_poly.pdbx_seq_one_letter_code
_entity_poly.pdbx_strand_id
1 'polypeptide(L)'
;MADIPDDDLEKTRTALAPTLDAMASILPWVGKTQPVRYPPELNKRWQAACQTLADGWSQHGRSDPATIRPLVFALLAVAIETGEADCLRFGETLASVADHLEHKAPGNRLSAALSATTEALLDEGGLENPHFGERLRHFTGRLEAALRPSSKPGERSDTLDRLFVQDADERLARMHEALEVLPIDVYALELEISELIQHAEQIEMWGIYHLARQVQNYALQLSDASEAVQDQAAQDIARQLALIEDALRTVDY
;
A
#
# COMPACT_ATOMS: atom_id res chain seq x y z
N MET A 1 39.13 31.74 -46.59
CA MET A 1 39.46 31.36 -45.20
C MET A 1 39.69 32.65 -44.45
N ALA A 2 38.75 33.04 -43.60
CA ALA A 2 38.91 34.24 -42.77
C ALA A 2 39.89 33.90 -41.65
N ASP A 3 41.02 34.60 -41.61
CA ASP A 3 41.97 34.60 -40.50
C ASP A 3 41.24 35.14 -39.27
N ILE A 4 41.01 34.29 -38.27
CA ILE A 4 40.53 34.74 -36.97
C ILE A 4 41.72 35.41 -36.28
N PRO A 5 41.66 36.70 -35.91
CA PRO A 5 42.80 37.39 -35.31
C PRO A 5 43.14 36.73 -33.97
N ASP A 6 44.39 36.33 -33.77
CA ASP A 6 44.91 35.73 -32.51
C ASP A 6 44.56 36.57 -31.27
N ASP A 7 44.44 37.89 -31.45
CA ASP A 7 44.10 38.87 -30.40
C ASP A 7 42.67 38.67 -29.82
N ASP A 8 41.75 38.09 -30.60
CA ASP A 8 40.39 37.78 -30.13
C ASP A 8 40.36 36.49 -29.28
N LEU A 9 41.24 35.52 -29.56
CA LEU A 9 41.39 34.29 -28.78
C LEU A 9 42.07 34.57 -27.43
N GLU A 10 43.05 35.46 -27.41
CA GLU A 10 43.75 35.85 -26.19
C GLU A 10 42.85 36.70 -25.28
N LYS A 11 42.06 37.63 -25.86
CA LYS A 11 41.03 38.38 -25.11
C LYS A 11 39.95 37.47 -24.55
N THR A 12 39.45 36.49 -25.31
CA THR A 12 38.45 35.53 -24.81
C THR A 12 39.02 34.61 -23.73
N ARG A 13 40.28 34.16 -23.85
CA ARG A 13 40.96 33.42 -22.78
C ARG A 13 41.11 34.26 -21.51
N THR A 14 41.50 35.53 -21.64
CA THR A 14 41.67 36.43 -20.50
C THR A 14 40.34 36.77 -19.85
N ALA A 15 39.28 36.93 -20.65
CA ALA A 15 37.93 37.17 -20.14
C ALA A 15 37.33 35.94 -19.43
N LEU A 16 37.67 34.72 -19.88
CA LEU A 16 37.19 33.47 -19.28
C LEU A 16 38.07 32.94 -18.14
N ALA A 17 39.31 33.43 -18.00
CA ALA A 17 40.22 33.08 -16.92
C ALA A 17 39.58 33.18 -15.52
N PRO A 18 38.91 34.27 -15.11
CA PRO A 18 38.30 34.36 -13.78
C PRO A 18 37.17 33.34 -13.55
N THR A 19 36.39 33.00 -14.59
CA THR A 19 35.36 31.95 -14.51
C THR A 19 35.96 30.54 -14.41
N LEU A 20 37.05 30.27 -15.13
CA LEU A 20 37.77 28.99 -15.05
C LEU A 20 38.44 28.81 -13.68
N ASP A 21 39.02 29.89 -13.14
CA ASP A 21 39.66 29.88 -11.81
C ASP A 21 38.62 29.74 -10.69
N ALA A 22 37.46 30.38 -10.84
CA ALA A 22 36.32 30.18 -9.93
C ALA A 22 35.78 28.74 -10.00
N MET A 23 35.66 28.15 -11.20
CA MET A 23 35.28 26.74 -11.35
C MET A 23 36.32 25.78 -10.76
N ALA A 24 37.61 26.04 -10.97
CA ALA A 24 38.71 25.28 -10.38
C ALA A 24 38.71 25.37 -8.85
N SER A 25 38.34 26.52 -8.30
CA SER A 25 38.22 26.74 -6.84
C SER A 25 37.01 26.03 -6.22
N ILE A 26 35.96 25.78 -7.00
CA ILE A 26 34.72 25.12 -6.55
C ILE A 26 34.77 23.60 -6.77
N LEU A 27 35.56 23.11 -7.72
CA LEU A 27 35.76 21.68 -8.01
C LEU A 27 36.08 20.80 -6.77
N PRO A 28 36.97 21.21 -5.84
CA PRO A 28 37.24 20.47 -4.61
C PRO A 28 36.03 20.37 -3.66
N TRP A 29 35.07 21.30 -3.77
CA TRP A 29 33.85 21.33 -2.96
C TRP A 29 32.68 20.61 -3.61
N VAL A 30 32.64 20.57 -4.94
CA VAL A 30 31.67 19.81 -5.73
C VAL A 30 31.96 18.30 -5.68
N GLY A 31 33.23 17.93 -5.49
CA GLY A 31 33.71 16.55 -5.54
C GLY A 31 34.20 15.97 -4.22
N LYS A 32 33.64 16.35 -3.05
CA LYS A 32 33.83 15.51 -1.86
C LYS A 32 32.97 14.25 -2.04
N THR A 33 33.44 13.34 -2.87
CA THR A 33 32.92 11.97 -2.96
C THR A 33 32.89 11.42 -1.55
N GLN A 34 31.68 11.20 -1.03
CA GLN A 34 31.49 10.56 0.26
C GLN A 34 32.32 9.26 0.26
N PRO A 35 33.10 8.98 1.32
CA PRO A 35 33.89 7.75 1.36
C PRO A 35 32.93 6.58 1.19
N VAL A 36 33.25 5.72 0.23
CA VAL A 36 32.45 4.52 -0.08
C VAL A 36 32.36 3.69 1.20
N ARG A 37 31.14 3.41 1.65
CA ARG A 37 30.89 2.71 2.91
C ARG A 37 31.18 1.21 2.78
N TYR A 38 31.00 0.67 1.58
CA TYR A 38 31.13 -0.74 1.27
C TYR A 38 32.14 -1.00 0.15
N PRO A 39 32.78 -2.19 0.12
CA PRO A 39 33.55 -2.61 -1.04
C PRO A 39 32.68 -2.57 -2.31
N PRO A 40 33.15 -1.98 -3.43
CA PRO A 40 32.37 -1.90 -4.67
C PRO A 40 31.88 -3.26 -5.18
N GLU A 41 32.70 -4.30 -5.00
CA GLU A 41 32.36 -5.67 -5.38
C GLU A 41 31.25 -6.29 -4.49
N LEU A 42 31.11 -5.81 -3.25
CA LEU A 42 29.98 -6.19 -2.39
C LEU A 42 28.69 -5.51 -2.86
N ASN A 43 28.74 -4.21 -3.17
CA ASN A 43 27.56 -3.48 -3.66
C ASN A 43 27.05 -4.05 -4.99
N LYS A 44 27.95 -4.39 -5.92
CA LYS A 44 27.57 -5.05 -7.18
C LYS A 44 26.85 -6.38 -6.95
N ARG A 45 27.36 -7.23 -6.03
CA ARG A 45 26.72 -8.51 -5.70
C ARG A 45 25.37 -8.31 -5.02
N TRP A 46 25.25 -7.31 -4.15
CA TRP A 46 23.97 -6.93 -3.55
C TRP A 46 22.95 -6.55 -4.61
N GLN A 47 23.31 -5.64 -5.52
CA GLN A 47 22.44 -5.20 -6.60
C GLN A 47 22.05 -6.36 -7.53
N ALA A 48 22.99 -7.22 -7.89
CA ALA A 48 22.71 -8.40 -8.71
C ALA A 48 21.76 -9.38 -7.99
N ALA A 49 21.94 -9.62 -6.70
CA ALA A 49 21.03 -10.47 -5.91
C ALA A 49 19.63 -9.85 -5.79
N CYS A 50 19.54 -8.54 -5.58
CA CYS A 50 18.27 -7.80 -5.56
C CYS A 50 17.55 -7.88 -6.91
N GLN A 51 18.27 -7.69 -8.02
CA GLN A 51 17.74 -7.84 -9.37
C GLN A 51 17.19 -9.23 -9.60
N THR A 52 17.98 -10.26 -9.29
CA THR A 52 17.56 -11.66 -9.46
C THR A 52 16.31 -11.97 -8.64
N LEU A 53 16.23 -11.47 -7.40
CA LEU A 53 15.04 -11.64 -6.55
C LEU A 53 13.81 -10.94 -7.13
N ALA A 54 13.95 -9.70 -7.62
CA ALA A 54 12.84 -8.95 -8.22
C ALA A 54 12.33 -9.61 -9.52
N ASP A 55 13.25 -10.09 -10.35
CA ASP A 55 12.90 -10.81 -11.58
C ASP A 55 12.19 -12.13 -11.25
N GLY A 56 12.70 -12.88 -10.28
CA GLY A 56 12.06 -14.11 -9.81
C GLY A 56 10.66 -13.87 -9.25
N TRP A 57 10.50 -12.83 -8.41
CA TRP A 57 9.20 -12.46 -7.85
C TRP A 57 8.20 -12.01 -8.92
N SER A 58 8.62 -11.16 -9.86
CA SER A 58 7.73 -10.65 -10.91
C SER A 58 7.25 -11.76 -11.87
N GLN A 59 8.11 -12.74 -12.17
CA GLN A 59 7.79 -13.82 -13.11
C GLN A 59 7.04 -14.98 -12.45
N HIS A 60 7.42 -15.36 -11.22
CA HIS A 60 6.99 -16.62 -10.61
C HIS A 60 6.33 -16.44 -9.24
N GLY A 61 6.44 -15.26 -8.60
CA GLY A 61 6.13 -15.08 -7.18
C GLY A 61 4.72 -15.45 -6.75
N ARG A 62 3.72 -15.32 -7.64
CA ARG A 62 2.32 -15.71 -7.38
C ARG A 62 1.98 -17.14 -7.80
N SER A 63 2.74 -17.70 -8.73
CA SER A 63 2.40 -18.93 -9.45
C SER A 63 3.23 -20.13 -8.99
N ASP A 64 4.49 -19.89 -8.64
CA ASP A 64 5.43 -20.90 -8.16
C ASP A 64 6.34 -20.33 -7.07
N PRO A 65 5.81 -20.18 -5.83
CA PRO A 65 6.56 -19.55 -4.74
C PRO A 65 7.79 -20.34 -4.28
N ALA A 66 7.89 -21.63 -4.61
CA ALA A 66 9.06 -22.46 -4.28
C ALA A 66 10.35 -21.97 -4.97
N THR A 67 10.21 -21.27 -6.11
CA THR A 67 11.33 -20.65 -6.84
C THR A 67 11.95 -19.45 -6.12
N ILE A 68 11.22 -18.84 -5.16
CA ILE A 68 11.66 -17.63 -4.47
C ILE A 68 12.67 -17.93 -3.38
N ARG A 69 12.58 -19.09 -2.72
CA ARG A 69 13.44 -19.46 -1.60
C ARG A 69 14.94 -19.40 -1.96
N PRO A 70 15.44 -20.05 -3.03
CA PRO A 70 16.85 -19.98 -3.38
C PRO A 70 17.35 -18.54 -3.60
N LEU A 71 16.50 -17.67 -4.16
CA LEU A 71 16.82 -16.26 -4.43
C LEU A 71 16.97 -15.45 -3.14
N VAL A 72 16.07 -15.69 -2.18
CA VAL A 72 16.15 -15.11 -0.83
C VAL A 72 17.43 -15.54 -0.12
N PHE A 73 17.77 -16.83 -0.16
CA PHE A 73 18.99 -17.33 0.48
C PHE A 73 20.27 -16.80 -0.20
N ALA A 74 20.25 -16.58 -1.52
CA ALA A 74 21.34 -15.92 -2.23
C ALA A 74 21.53 -14.46 -1.76
N LEU A 75 20.44 -13.71 -1.59
CA LEU A 75 20.49 -12.35 -1.05
C LEU A 75 20.95 -12.33 0.42
N LEU A 76 20.47 -13.26 1.25
CA LEU A 76 20.89 -13.40 2.65
C LEU A 76 22.39 -13.68 2.77
N ALA A 77 22.97 -14.49 1.88
CA ALA A 77 24.40 -14.73 1.85
C ALA A 77 25.19 -13.42 1.65
N VAL A 78 24.74 -12.55 0.75
CA VAL A 78 25.35 -11.23 0.55
C VAL A 78 25.10 -10.31 1.75
N ALA A 79 23.90 -10.35 2.34
CA ALA A 79 23.54 -9.58 3.52
C ALA A 79 24.47 -9.87 4.71
N ILE A 80 24.86 -11.14 4.92
CA ILE A 80 25.80 -11.54 5.98
C ILE A 80 27.16 -10.86 5.80
N GLU A 81 27.63 -10.73 4.57
CA GLU A 81 28.92 -10.09 4.27
C GLU A 81 28.94 -8.58 4.51
N THR A 82 27.77 -7.93 4.57
CA THR A 82 27.68 -6.50 4.90
C THR A 82 28.01 -6.21 6.36
N GLY A 83 27.82 -7.19 7.26
CA GLY A 83 27.99 -7.03 8.70
C GLY A 83 27.00 -6.05 9.36
N GLU A 84 26.01 -5.53 8.64
CA GLU A 84 25.01 -4.61 9.20
C GLU A 84 23.79 -5.35 9.76
N ALA A 85 23.34 -4.90 10.95
CA ALA A 85 22.20 -5.49 11.64
C ALA A 85 20.89 -5.37 10.83
N ASP A 86 20.69 -4.25 10.13
CA ASP A 86 19.48 -4.03 9.32
C ASP A 86 19.43 -4.98 8.11
N CYS A 87 20.58 -5.24 7.46
CA CYS A 87 20.69 -6.22 6.37
C CYS A 87 20.39 -7.64 6.84
N LEU A 88 20.95 -8.02 8.00
CA LEU A 88 20.73 -9.35 8.59
C LEU A 88 19.26 -9.55 8.96
N ARG A 89 18.66 -8.58 9.66
CA ARG A 89 17.23 -8.65 10.05
C ARG A 89 16.32 -8.69 8.83
N PHE A 90 16.64 -7.92 7.80
CA PHE A 90 15.92 -7.95 6.53
C PHE A 90 16.01 -9.33 5.86
N GLY A 91 17.21 -9.89 5.77
CA GLY A 91 17.43 -11.23 5.21
C GLY A 91 16.70 -12.34 5.98
N GLU A 92 16.71 -12.28 7.32
CA GLU A 92 15.96 -13.21 8.18
C GLU A 92 14.44 -13.10 7.95
N THR A 93 13.93 -11.87 7.82
CA THR A 93 12.52 -11.63 7.52
C THR A 93 12.15 -12.20 6.15
N LEU A 94 12.97 -11.98 5.13
CA LEU A 94 12.75 -12.60 3.82
C LEU A 94 12.81 -14.12 3.87
N ALA A 95 13.70 -14.72 4.67
CA ALA A 95 13.75 -16.17 4.87
C ALA A 95 12.44 -16.69 5.49
N SER A 96 11.89 -15.98 6.48
CA SER A 96 10.58 -16.28 7.07
C SER A 96 9.45 -16.16 6.05
N VAL A 97 9.53 -15.17 5.14
CA VAL A 97 8.58 -15.05 4.03
C VAL A 97 8.70 -16.22 3.07
N ALA A 98 9.91 -16.63 2.70
CA ALA A 98 10.13 -17.80 1.84
C ALA A 98 9.59 -19.09 2.49
N ASP A 99 9.80 -19.29 3.79
CA ASP A 99 9.21 -20.39 4.55
C ASP A 99 7.68 -20.36 4.47
N HIS A 100 7.05 -19.18 4.64
CA HIS A 100 5.60 -19.03 4.53
C HIS A 100 5.07 -19.42 3.12
N LEU A 101 5.76 -18.94 2.09
CA LEU A 101 5.40 -19.14 0.68
C LEU A 101 5.44 -20.61 0.24
N GLU A 102 6.30 -21.43 0.83
CA GLU A 102 6.34 -22.88 0.55
C GLU A 102 5.10 -23.63 1.03
N HIS A 103 4.45 -23.14 2.09
CA HIS A 103 3.31 -23.81 2.72
C HIS A 103 1.97 -23.25 2.23
N LYS A 104 1.93 -21.97 1.84
CA LYS A 104 0.70 -21.27 1.50
C LYS A 104 0.95 -20.23 0.41
N ALA A 105 0.02 -20.14 -0.53
CA ALA A 105 0.01 -19.05 -1.50
C ALA A 105 -0.06 -17.68 -0.77
N PRO A 106 0.69 -16.67 -1.23
CA PRO A 106 0.72 -15.37 -0.57
C PRO A 106 -0.65 -14.70 -0.63
N GLY A 107 -1.08 -14.16 0.50
CA GLY A 107 -2.21 -13.23 0.54
C GLY A 107 -1.90 -11.90 -0.15
N ASN A 108 -2.93 -11.08 -0.36
CA ASN A 108 -2.81 -9.81 -1.06
C ASN A 108 -1.84 -8.85 -0.33
N ARG A 109 -1.88 -8.83 1.02
CA ARG A 109 -1.00 -7.96 1.82
C ARG A 109 0.46 -8.36 1.66
N LEU A 110 0.76 -9.66 1.73
CA LEU A 110 2.11 -10.18 1.56
C LEU A 110 2.62 -9.99 0.13
N SER A 111 1.77 -10.22 -0.87
CA SER A 111 2.12 -9.99 -2.27
C SER A 111 2.48 -8.52 -2.53
N ALA A 112 1.67 -7.57 -2.03
CA ALA A 112 1.95 -6.15 -2.17
C ALA A 112 3.21 -5.72 -1.42
N ALA A 113 3.45 -6.26 -0.22
CA ALA A 113 4.66 -5.97 0.56
C ALA A 113 5.92 -6.48 -0.15
N LEU A 114 5.88 -7.70 -0.72
CA LEU A 114 6.99 -8.26 -1.50
C LEU A 114 7.26 -7.46 -2.76
N SER A 115 6.23 -7.15 -3.56
CA SER A 115 6.40 -6.33 -4.78
C SER A 115 7.04 -4.98 -4.46
N ALA A 116 6.52 -4.27 -3.46
CA ALA A 116 7.08 -2.97 -3.07
C ALA A 116 8.52 -3.09 -2.54
N THR A 117 8.82 -4.18 -1.82
CA THR A 117 10.18 -4.44 -1.32
C THR A 117 11.14 -4.70 -2.47
N THR A 118 10.79 -5.62 -3.37
CA THR A 118 11.66 -5.99 -4.50
C THR A 118 11.89 -4.80 -5.43
N GLU A 119 10.88 -3.99 -5.71
CA GLU A 119 11.03 -2.77 -6.51
C GLU A 119 11.94 -1.74 -5.83
N ALA A 120 11.77 -1.54 -4.52
CA ALA A 120 12.62 -0.60 -3.78
C ALA A 120 14.09 -1.04 -3.74
N LEU A 121 14.37 -2.35 -3.73
CA LEU A 121 15.72 -2.87 -3.73
C LEU A 121 16.49 -2.64 -5.06
N LEU A 122 15.80 -2.33 -6.16
CA LEU A 122 16.40 -2.10 -7.48
C LEU A 122 17.01 -0.70 -7.67
N ASP A 123 17.06 0.09 -6.61
CA ASP A 123 17.59 1.44 -6.67
C ASP A 123 19.10 1.47 -6.99
N GLU A 124 19.52 2.39 -7.86
CA GLU A 124 20.86 2.44 -8.46
C GLU A 124 21.98 2.61 -7.43
N GLY A 125 21.67 3.14 -6.24
CA GLY A 125 22.62 3.31 -5.14
C GLY A 125 22.93 2.02 -4.37
N GLY A 126 22.06 1.00 -4.41
CA GLY A 126 22.22 -0.22 -3.63
C GLY A 126 22.49 0.05 -2.14
N LEU A 127 23.56 -0.58 -1.61
CA LEU A 127 24.04 -0.37 -0.24
C LEU A 127 24.53 1.06 0.03
N GLU A 128 24.96 1.77 -1.02
CA GLU A 128 25.47 3.14 -0.91
C GLU A 128 24.36 4.19 -0.88
N ASN A 129 23.07 3.82 -1.01
CA ASN A 129 21.98 4.78 -0.86
C ASN A 129 22.01 5.43 0.55
N PRO A 130 21.96 6.77 0.67
CA PRO A 130 21.98 7.47 1.96
C PRO A 130 20.92 7.00 2.97
N HIS A 131 19.73 6.62 2.49
CA HIS A 131 18.58 6.15 3.26
C HIS A 131 18.44 4.63 3.29
N PHE A 132 19.46 3.88 2.88
CA PHE A 132 19.39 2.42 2.75
C PHE A 132 18.89 1.73 4.03
N GLY A 133 19.48 2.03 5.19
CA GLY A 133 19.07 1.43 6.46
C GLY A 133 17.63 1.78 6.88
N GLU A 134 17.19 3.03 6.67
CA GLU A 134 15.80 3.45 6.94
C GLU A 134 14.81 2.69 6.05
N ARG A 135 15.15 2.53 4.77
CA ARG A 135 14.34 1.79 3.81
C ARG A 135 14.26 0.31 4.19
N LEU A 136 15.40 -0.32 4.50
CA LEU A 136 15.42 -1.71 4.97
C LEU A 136 14.50 -1.89 6.18
N ARG A 137 14.65 -1.08 7.23
CA ARG A 137 13.78 -1.16 8.43
C ARG A 137 12.30 -1.01 8.10
N HIS A 138 11.96 -0.08 7.20
CA HIS A 138 10.58 0.11 6.76
C HIS A 138 10.01 -1.12 6.05
N PHE A 139 10.73 -1.68 5.07
CA PHE A 139 10.27 -2.84 4.32
C PHE A 139 10.27 -4.12 5.16
N THR A 140 11.26 -4.30 6.04
CA THR A 140 11.25 -5.35 7.07
C THR A 140 9.97 -5.29 7.90
N GLY A 141 9.64 -4.13 8.46
CA GLY A 141 8.43 -3.96 9.29
C GLY A 141 7.15 -4.24 8.51
N ARG A 142 7.09 -3.86 7.23
CA ARG A 142 5.94 -4.15 6.36
C ARG A 142 5.80 -5.65 6.05
N LEU A 143 6.90 -6.35 5.79
CA LEU A 143 6.90 -7.80 5.56
C LEU A 143 6.49 -8.56 6.83
N GLU A 144 7.04 -8.20 7.98
CA GLU A 144 6.67 -8.77 9.28
C GLU A 144 5.18 -8.57 9.58
N ALA A 145 4.65 -7.36 9.32
CA ALA A 145 3.23 -7.08 9.50
C ALA A 145 2.35 -7.89 8.55
N ALA A 146 2.79 -8.09 7.30
CA ALA A 146 2.06 -8.89 6.32
C ALA A 146 2.10 -10.40 6.60
N LEU A 147 3.12 -10.89 7.30
CA LEU A 147 3.21 -12.28 7.75
C LEU A 147 2.30 -12.60 8.94
N ARG A 148 1.86 -11.58 9.71
CA ARG A 148 0.97 -11.80 10.84
C ARG A 148 -0.41 -12.25 10.34
N PRO A 149 -1.01 -13.30 10.92
CA PRO A 149 -2.36 -13.70 10.56
C PRO A 149 -3.34 -12.53 10.73
N SER A 150 -4.03 -12.18 9.66
CA SER A 150 -5.17 -11.27 9.75
C SER A 150 -6.32 -11.98 10.47
N SER A 151 -6.89 -11.33 11.49
CA SER A 151 -8.16 -11.76 12.10
C SER A 151 -9.36 -11.51 11.16
N LYS A 152 -9.17 -10.70 10.11
CA LYS A 152 -10.21 -10.32 9.16
C LYS A 152 -10.29 -11.30 7.98
N PRO A 153 -11.50 -11.70 7.54
CA PRO A 153 -11.71 -12.45 6.31
C PRO A 153 -11.04 -11.75 5.12
N GLY A 154 -10.43 -12.52 4.22
CA GLY A 154 -9.87 -12.00 2.97
C GLY A 154 -8.73 -10.98 3.10
N GLU A 155 -8.14 -10.80 4.28
CA GLU A 155 -7.12 -9.77 4.56
C GLU A 155 -7.61 -8.32 4.27
N ARG A 156 -8.92 -8.08 4.44
CA ARG A 156 -9.61 -6.81 4.15
C ARG A 156 -8.88 -5.61 4.78
N SER A 157 -8.75 -4.52 4.03
CA SER A 157 -7.94 -3.34 4.41
C SER A 157 -8.63 -2.51 5.50
N ASP A 158 -7.90 -2.14 6.55
CA ASP A 158 -8.42 -1.29 7.64
C ASP A 158 -8.84 0.10 7.12
N THR A 159 -8.14 0.62 6.11
CA THR A 159 -8.54 1.87 5.46
C THR A 159 -9.86 1.73 4.72
N LEU A 160 -10.09 0.60 4.04
CA LEU A 160 -11.35 0.35 3.35
C LEU A 160 -12.49 0.15 4.35
N ASP A 161 -12.23 -0.53 5.46
CA ASP A 161 -13.20 -0.71 6.55
C ASP A 161 -13.60 0.64 7.15
N ARG A 162 -12.62 1.52 7.42
CA ARG A 162 -12.87 2.87 7.93
C ARG A 162 -13.69 3.72 6.97
N LEU A 163 -13.31 3.73 5.69
CA LEU A 163 -14.03 4.49 4.66
C LEU A 163 -15.46 3.98 4.50
N PHE A 164 -15.65 2.67 4.52
CA PHE A 164 -16.96 2.06 4.47
C PHE A 164 -17.80 2.41 5.70
N VAL A 165 -17.25 2.34 6.91
CA VAL A 165 -17.99 2.69 8.14
C VAL A 165 -18.43 4.15 8.11
N GLN A 166 -17.56 5.07 7.68
CA GLN A 166 -17.91 6.48 7.54
C GLN A 166 -19.04 6.70 6.52
N ASP A 167 -18.94 6.09 5.34
CA ASP A 167 -19.99 6.16 4.33
C ASP A 167 -21.29 5.55 4.85
N ALA A 168 -21.24 4.39 5.52
CA ALA A 168 -22.41 3.74 6.08
C ALA A 168 -23.09 4.57 7.17
N ASP A 169 -22.33 5.24 8.05
CA ASP A 169 -22.90 6.12 9.08
C ASP A 169 -23.66 7.31 8.46
N GLU A 170 -23.11 7.95 7.42
CA GLU A 170 -23.79 9.03 6.70
C GLU A 170 -25.10 8.56 6.06
N ARG A 171 -25.09 7.36 5.48
CA ARG A 171 -26.27 6.76 4.84
C ARG A 171 -27.33 6.39 5.85
N LEU A 172 -26.94 5.79 6.98
CA LEU A 172 -27.87 5.46 8.06
C LEU A 172 -28.54 6.71 8.63
N ALA A 173 -27.79 7.81 8.78
CA ALA A 173 -28.36 9.09 9.18
C ALA A 173 -29.44 9.57 8.20
N ARG A 174 -29.16 9.53 6.88
CA ARG A 174 -30.16 9.89 5.85
C ARG A 174 -31.37 8.95 5.83
N MET A 175 -31.18 7.66 6.09
CA MET A 175 -32.30 6.71 6.20
C MET A 175 -33.18 7.00 7.42
N HIS A 176 -32.60 7.40 8.55
CA HIS A 176 -33.38 7.87 9.71
C HIS A 176 -34.13 9.17 9.38
N GLU A 177 -33.47 10.14 8.75
CA GLU A 177 -34.13 11.39 8.30
C GLU A 177 -35.32 11.08 7.38
N ALA A 178 -35.19 10.14 6.44
CA ALA A 178 -36.25 9.72 5.54
C ALA A 178 -37.48 9.10 6.27
N LEU A 179 -37.25 8.44 7.41
CA LEU A 179 -38.32 7.88 8.26
C LEU A 179 -39.03 8.94 9.11
N GLU A 180 -38.37 10.06 9.42
CA GLU A 180 -38.92 11.13 10.26
C GLU A 180 -39.84 12.08 9.49
N VAL A 181 -39.71 12.15 8.16
CA VAL A 181 -40.54 12.99 7.30
C VAL A 181 -41.93 12.37 7.08
N LEU A 182 -42.97 13.21 7.01
CA LEU A 182 -44.35 12.80 6.75
C LEU A 182 -44.87 13.42 5.43
N PRO A 183 -45.26 12.61 4.43
CA PRO A 183 -45.16 11.15 4.38
C PRO A 183 -43.70 10.66 4.33
N ILE A 184 -43.46 9.42 4.78
CA ILE A 184 -42.13 8.78 4.76
C ILE A 184 -41.53 8.87 3.35
N ASP A 185 -40.26 9.29 3.26
CA ASP A 185 -39.56 9.36 1.98
C ASP A 185 -39.02 7.98 1.58
N VAL A 186 -39.93 7.16 1.03
CA VAL A 186 -39.61 5.79 0.58
C VAL A 186 -38.55 5.80 -0.51
N TYR A 187 -38.51 6.82 -1.37
CA TYR A 187 -37.53 6.91 -2.45
C TYR A 187 -36.12 7.14 -1.91
N ALA A 188 -35.95 8.08 -0.97
CA ALA A 188 -34.67 8.29 -0.30
C ALA A 188 -34.22 7.03 0.46
N LEU A 189 -35.14 6.36 1.15
CA LEU A 189 -34.85 5.11 1.86
C LEU A 189 -34.35 4.00 0.91
N GLU A 190 -35.03 3.80 -0.23
CA GLU A 190 -34.67 2.81 -1.24
C GLU A 190 -33.31 3.10 -1.90
N LEU A 191 -33.01 4.38 -2.16
CA LEU A 191 -31.74 4.81 -2.73
C LEU A 191 -30.59 4.48 -1.77
N GLU A 192 -30.67 4.97 -0.54
CA GLU A 192 -29.60 4.84 0.45
C GLU A 192 -29.37 3.37 0.85
N ILE A 193 -30.43 2.57 0.97
CA ILE A 193 -30.26 1.14 1.28
C ILE A 193 -29.65 0.35 0.13
N SER A 194 -29.99 0.68 -1.12
CA SER A 194 -29.47 -0.03 -2.29
C SER A 194 -27.97 0.22 -2.47
N GLU A 195 -27.53 1.45 -2.25
CA GLU A 195 -26.11 1.80 -2.29
C GLU A 195 -25.33 1.19 -1.11
N LEU A 196 -25.88 1.17 0.11
CA LEU A 196 -25.28 0.47 1.26
C LEU A 196 -25.09 -1.03 0.97
N ILE A 197 -26.09 -1.69 0.38
CA ILE A 197 -26.02 -3.10 -0.03
C ILE A 197 -24.88 -3.31 -1.03
N GLN A 198 -24.80 -2.46 -2.06
CA GLN A 198 -23.78 -2.56 -3.10
C GLN A 198 -22.37 -2.40 -2.51
N HIS A 199 -22.17 -1.40 -1.66
CA HIS A 199 -20.87 -1.16 -1.02
C HIS A 199 -20.49 -2.34 -0.11
N ALA A 200 -21.43 -2.84 0.70
CA ALA A 200 -21.18 -3.97 1.60
C ALA A 200 -20.80 -5.24 0.84
N GLU A 201 -21.40 -5.49 -0.33
CA GLU A 201 -21.05 -6.62 -1.20
C GLU A 201 -19.63 -6.48 -1.77
N GLN A 202 -19.25 -5.30 -2.25
CA GLN A 202 -17.94 -5.06 -2.86
C GLN A 202 -16.75 -5.29 -1.91
N ILE A 203 -16.96 -5.06 -0.61
CA ILE A 203 -15.93 -5.27 0.42
C ILE A 203 -16.19 -6.52 1.28
N GLU A 204 -17.11 -7.37 0.84
CA GLU A 204 -17.44 -8.65 1.49
C GLU A 204 -17.88 -8.50 2.96
N MET A 205 -18.55 -7.40 3.32
CA MET A 205 -19.18 -7.19 4.63
C MET A 205 -20.55 -7.87 4.67
N TRP A 206 -20.55 -9.20 4.58
CA TRP A 206 -21.74 -10.02 4.46
C TRP A 206 -22.75 -9.85 5.60
N GLY A 207 -22.28 -9.63 6.84
CA GLY A 207 -23.16 -9.34 7.97
C GLY A 207 -24.03 -8.10 7.72
N ILE A 208 -23.42 -7.00 7.29
CA ILE A 208 -24.12 -5.74 6.99
C ILE A 208 -24.96 -5.88 5.73
N TYR A 209 -24.43 -6.54 4.69
CA TYR A 209 -25.18 -6.84 3.46
C TYR A 209 -26.52 -7.52 3.76
N HIS A 210 -26.53 -8.55 4.61
CA HIS A 210 -27.76 -9.28 4.95
C HIS A 210 -28.73 -8.44 5.78
N LEU A 211 -28.22 -7.65 6.75
CA LEU A 211 -29.06 -6.75 7.53
C LEU A 211 -29.69 -5.67 6.64
N ALA A 212 -28.92 -5.10 5.70
CA ALA A 212 -29.39 -4.08 4.78
C ALA A 212 -30.44 -4.62 3.78
N ARG A 213 -30.27 -5.86 3.31
CA ARG A 213 -31.30 -6.55 2.52
C ARG A 213 -32.63 -6.70 3.26
N GLN A 214 -32.61 -6.90 4.59
CA GLN A 214 -33.83 -6.93 5.39
C GLN A 214 -34.53 -5.56 5.43
N VAL A 215 -33.77 -4.47 5.58
CA VAL A 215 -34.32 -3.10 5.48
C VAL A 215 -34.98 -2.87 4.12
N GLN A 216 -34.30 -3.23 3.02
CA GLN A 216 -34.84 -3.08 1.66
C GLN A 216 -36.17 -3.83 1.50
N ASN A 217 -36.31 -5.03 2.07
CA ASN A 217 -37.57 -5.78 2.02
C ASN A 217 -38.71 -5.08 2.78
N TYR A 218 -38.42 -4.42 3.90
CA TYR A 218 -39.43 -3.64 4.61
C TYR A 218 -39.77 -2.33 3.89
N ALA A 219 -38.78 -1.68 3.25
CA ALA A 219 -38.98 -0.49 2.44
C ALA A 219 -39.93 -0.76 1.26
N LEU A 220 -39.77 -1.90 0.59
CA LEU A 220 -40.68 -2.35 -0.47
C LEU A 220 -42.12 -2.60 0.01
N GLN A 221 -42.33 -2.85 1.31
CA GLN A 221 -43.67 -3.02 1.88
C GLN A 221 -44.34 -1.67 2.16
N LEU A 222 -43.59 -0.57 2.30
CA LEU A 222 -44.13 0.77 2.58
C LEU A 222 -44.88 1.38 1.39
N SER A 223 -44.46 1.07 0.16
CA SER A 223 -44.95 1.71 -1.08
C SER A 223 -46.44 1.45 -1.35
N ASP A 224 -46.98 0.30 -0.92
CA ASP A 224 -48.36 -0.13 -1.16
C ASP A 224 -49.19 -0.35 0.13
N ALA A 225 -48.65 0.04 1.29
CA ALA A 225 -49.23 -0.26 2.60
C ALA A 225 -50.33 0.72 3.08
N SER A 226 -51.26 0.23 3.89
CA SER A 226 -52.17 1.07 4.68
C SER A 226 -51.44 1.77 5.83
N GLU A 227 -51.97 2.88 6.36
CA GLU A 227 -51.32 3.67 7.44
C GLU A 227 -50.82 2.81 8.62
N ALA A 228 -51.65 1.88 9.11
CA ALA A 228 -51.27 1.00 10.23
C ALA A 228 -50.13 0.02 9.88
N VAL A 229 -50.00 -0.36 8.60
CA VAL A 229 -48.91 -1.21 8.11
C VAL A 229 -47.65 -0.37 7.87
N GLN A 230 -47.81 0.90 7.48
CA GLN A 230 -46.70 1.85 7.33
C GLN A 230 -46.03 2.14 8.68
N ASP A 231 -46.80 2.39 9.73
CA ASP A 231 -46.26 2.61 11.09
C ASP A 231 -45.46 1.41 11.59
N GLN A 232 -45.97 0.19 11.38
CA GLN A 232 -45.28 -1.03 11.79
C GLN A 232 -44.00 -1.25 10.97
N ALA A 233 -44.06 -1.09 9.65
CA ALA A 233 -42.91 -1.23 8.77
C ALA A 233 -41.81 -0.20 9.09
N ALA A 234 -42.18 1.05 9.40
CA ALA A 234 -41.24 2.09 9.83
C ALA A 234 -40.53 1.70 11.13
N GLN A 235 -41.24 1.12 12.11
CA GLN A 235 -40.64 0.62 13.35
C GLN A 235 -39.74 -0.60 13.14
N ASP A 236 -40.08 -1.49 12.21
CA ASP A 236 -39.24 -2.63 11.83
C ASP A 236 -37.96 -2.15 11.14
N ILE A 237 -38.06 -1.16 10.23
CA ILE A 237 -36.91 -0.53 9.60
C ILE A 237 -36.02 0.14 10.64
N ALA A 238 -36.57 0.99 11.53
CA ALA A 238 -35.78 1.69 12.53
C ALA A 238 -35.00 0.73 13.46
N ARG A 239 -35.63 -0.38 13.87
CA ARG A 239 -34.94 -1.45 14.63
C ARG A 239 -33.82 -2.08 13.84
N GLN A 240 -34.02 -2.31 12.55
CA GLN A 240 -33.02 -2.91 11.71
C GLN A 240 -31.85 -1.98 11.41
N LEU A 241 -32.08 -0.67 11.24
CA LEU A 241 -31.03 0.34 11.13
C LEU A 241 -30.17 0.35 12.40
N ALA A 242 -30.77 0.28 13.59
CA ALA A 242 -30.02 0.19 14.85
C ALA A 242 -29.12 -1.07 14.93
N LEU A 243 -29.58 -2.21 14.41
CA LEU A 243 -28.73 -3.42 14.32
C LEU A 243 -27.56 -3.24 13.36
N ILE A 244 -27.73 -2.49 12.28
CA ILE A 244 -26.64 -2.15 11.36
C ILE A 244 -25.63 -1.23 12.04
N GLU A 245 -26.10 -0.19 12.76
CA GLU A 245 -25.23 0.70 13.54
C GLU A 245 -24.39 -0.07 14.57
N ASP A 246 -25.01 -0.98 15.32
CA ASP A 246 -24.31 -1.80 16.30
C ASP A 246 -23.30 -2.74 15.60
N ALA A 247 -23.65 -3.31 14.45
CA ALA A 247 -22.72 -4.11 13.67
C ALA A 247 -21.51 -3.28 13.18
N LEU A 248 -21.74 -2.05 12.71
CA LEU A 248 -20.68 -1.13 12.28
C LEU A 248 -19.71 -0.79 13.41
N ARG A 249 -20.20 -0.59 14.64
CA ARG A 249 -19.36 -0.32 15.83
C ARG A 249 -18.42 -1.47 16.19
N THR A 250 -18.74 -2.70 15.77
CA THR A 250 -17.89 -3.88 16.01
C THR A 250 -16.83 -4.10 14.94
N VAL A 251 -16.80 -3.26 13.89
CA VAL A 251 -15.80 -3.35 12.83
C VAL A 251 -14.50 -2.74 13.34
N ASP A 252 -13.52 -3.59 13.64
CA ASP A 252 -12.17 -3.13 14.00
C ASP A 252 -11.48 -2.52 12.76
N TYR A 253 -10.99 -1.28 12.81
CA TYR A 253 -10.23 -0.61 11.72
C TYR A 253 -9.27 0.48 12.22
#